data_AF-A0A1I1WJ75-F1
#
_entry.id   AF-A0A1I1WJ75-F1
#
_cell.length_a   1.000
_cell.length_b   1.000
_cell.length_c   1.000
_cell.angle_alpha   90.00
_cell.angle_beta   90.00
_cell.angle_gamma   90.00
#
_symmetry.space_group_name_H-M   'P 1'
#
loop_
_entity.id
_entity.type
_entity.pdbx_description
1 polymer ?
#
loop_
_entity_poly.entity_id
_entity_poly.type
_entity_poly.pdbx_seq_one_letter_code
_entity_poly.pdbx_strand_id
1 'polypeptide(L)'
;MSERVEAVPSRLRDYGGLLRRNAESFNGIESYANETASDTSGFTGVMATLIPVVQGATALYSETLRLAHAKLLRVREELDNTAAEYEEREREIEQLLSGIATALSGMRP
;
A
#
# COMPACT_ATOMS: atom_id res chain seq x y z
N MET A 1 7.51 28.85 4.23
CA MET A 1 6.49 28.54 3.21
C MET A 1 5.95 27.17 3.55
N SER A 2 4.71 27.09 4.05
CA SER A 2 4.06 25.81 4.30
C SER A 2 3.57 25.32 2.94
N GLU A 3 4.22 24.30 2.39
CA GLU A 3 3.76 23.62 1.18
C GLU A 3 2.36 23.08 1.49
N ARG A 4 1.32 23.75 0.98
CA ARG A 4 -0.05 23.29 1.13
C ARG A 4 -0.14 21.99 0.34
N VAL A 5 -0.01 20.88 1.03
CA VAL A 5 -0.33 19.55 0.51
C VAL A 5 -1.82 19.57 0.22
N GLU A 6 -2.19 19.96 -1.00
CA GLU A 6 -3.55 19.81 -1.50
C GLU A 6 -3.79 18.31 -1.68
N ALA A 7 -4.58 17.73 -0.78
CA ALA A 7 -4.96 16.34 -0.82
C ALA A 7 -5.97 16.13 -1.96
N VAL A 8 -5.45 15.98 -3.18
CA VAL A 8 -6.26 15.67 -4.36
C VAL A 8 -6.58 14.16 -4.31
N PRO A 9 -7.85 13.73 -4.17
CA PRO A 9 -8.22 12.32 -4.01
C PRO A 9 -7.66 11.41 -5.13
N SER A 10 -7.63 11.90 -6.37
CA SER A 10 -7.03 11.16 -7.50
C SER A 10 -5.55 10.87 -7.29
N ARG A 11 -4.76 11.83 -6.77
CA ARG A 11 -3.34 11.61 -6.48
C ARG A 11 -3.13 10.58 -5.37
N LEU A 12 -3.99 10.57 -4.35
CA LEU A 12 -3.93 9.56 -3.28
C LEU A 12 -4.14 8.15 -3.85
N ARG A 13 -5.12 8.00 -4.75
CA ARG A 13 -5.39 6.73 -5.47
C ARG A 13 -4.21 6.33 -6.38
N ASP A 14 -3.58 7.30 -7.07
CA ASP A 14 -2.38 7.04 -7.89
C ASP A 14 -1.20 6.52 -7.06
N TYR A 15 -0.97 7.12 -5.88
CA TYR A 15 0.02 6.62 -4.92
C TYR A 15 -0.35 5.23 -4.40
N GLY A 16 -1.63 4.97 -4.12
CA GLY A 16 -2.12 3.63 -3.79
C GLY A 16 -1.80 2.61 -4.90
N GLY A 17 -1.94 3.00 -6.16
CA GLY A 17 -1.54 2.19 -7.31
C GLY A 17 -0.04 1.87 -7.36
N LEU A 18 0.82 2.84 -7.04
CA LEU A 18 2.28 2.65 -6.92
C LEU A 18 2.63 1.67 -5.80
N LEU A 19 2.00 1.82 -4.62
CA LEU A 19 2.23 0.92 -3.48
C LEU A 19 1.84 -0.52 -3.80
N ARG A 20 0.73 -0.73 -4.52
CA ARG A 20 0.34 -2.07 -4.99
C ARG A 20 1.40 -2.69 -5.90
N ARG A 21 1.90 -1.95 -6.90
CA ARG A 21 2.94 -2.45 -7.82
C ARG A 21 4.24 -2.82 -7.08
N ASN A 22 4.63 -2.00 -6.11
CA ASN A 22 5.79 -2.28 -5.28
C ASN A 22 5.58 -3.52 -4.39
N ALA A 23 4.38 -3.69 -3.83
CA ALA A 23 4.03 -4.87 -3.06
C ALA A 23 4.09 -6.14 -3.94
N GLU A 24 3.52 -6.12 -5.14
CA GLU A 24 3.58 -7.25 -6.07
C GLU A 24 5.02 -7.64 -6.44
N SER A 25 5.93 -6.67 -6.52
CA SER A 25 7.36 -6.92 -6.79
C SER A 25 8.03 -7.73 -5.67
N PHE A 26 7.57 -7.61 -4.42
CA PHE A 26 8.07 -8.40 -3.31
C PHE A 26 7.73 -9.89 -3.45
N ASN A 27 6.57 -10.25 -4.02
CA ASN A 27 6.23 -11.65 -4.25
C ASN A 27 7.19 -12.31 -5.26
N GLY A 28 7.65 -11.58 -6.27
CA GLY A 28 8.64 -12.07 -7.23
C GLY A 28 10.01 -12.32 -6.57
N ILE A 29 10.43 -11.42 -5.67
CA ILE A 29 11.66 -11.57 -4.89
C ILE A 29 11.56 -12.77 -3.94
N GLU A 30 10.39 -13.00 -3.35
CA GLU A 30 10.13 -14.15 -2.47
C GLU A 30 10.25 -15.48 -3.23
N SER A 31 9.65 -15.58 -4.42
CA SER A 31 9.74 -16.77 -5.27
C SER A 31 11.18 -17.07 -5.65
N TYR A 32 11.92 -16.03 -6.07
CA TYR A 32 13.34 -16.18 -6.41
C TYR A 32 14.19 -16.62 -5.22
N ALA A 33 13.97 -16.02 -4.04
CA ALA A 33 14.68 -16.40 -2.82
C ALA A 33 14.41 -17.87 -2.45
N ASN A 34 13.15 -18.30 -2.50
CA ASN A 34 12.75 -19.68 -2.18
C ASN A 34 13.29 -20.71 -3.20
N GLU A 35 13.31 -20.37 -4.49
CA GLU A 35 13.72 -21.29 -5.55
C GLU A 35 15.24 -21.36 -5.72
N THR A 36 15.93 -20.23 -5.58
CA THR A 36 17.37 -20.13 -5.92
C THR A 36 18.25 -19.99 -4.69
N ALA A 37 17.87 -19.17 -3.70
CA ALA A 37 18.73 -18.90 -2.54
C ALA A 37 18.70 -20.01 -1.48
N SER A 38 17.58 -20.74 -1.39
CA SER A 38 17.41 -21.90 -0.52
C SER A 38 17.72 -23.25 -1.17
N ASP A 39 18.27 -23.28 -2.38
CA ASP A 39 18.66 -24.55 -3.01
C ASP A 39 19.86 -25.16 -2.28
N THR A 40 19.57 -26.15 -1.43
CA THR A 40 20.57 -26.93 -0.71
C THR A 40 20.83 -28.30 -1.34
N SER A 41 20.37 -28.56 -2.57
CA SER A 41 20.50 -29.86 -3.24
C SER A 41 21.95 -30.33 -3.39
N GLY A 42 22.91 -29.40 -3.45
CA GLY A 42 24.35 -29.68 -3.49
C GLY A 42 25.02 -29.90 -2.13
N PHE A 43 24.30 -29.75 -1.01
CA PHE A 43 24.90 -29.81 0.33
C PHE A 43 25.08 -31.28 0.74
N THR A 44 26.32 -31.75 0.77
CA THR A 44 26.67 -33.14 1.13
C THR A 44 27.72 -33.18 2.25
N GLY A 45 27.80 -34.30 2.97
CA GLY A 45 28.76 -34.49 4.06
C GLY A 45 28.63 -33.45 5.17
N VAL A 46 29.74 -32.82 5.57
CA VAL A 46 29.75 -31.77 6.61
C VAL A 46 28.89 -30.56 6.20
N MET A 47 28.76 -30.25 4.91
CA MET A 47 27.92 -29.12 4.49
C MET A 47 26.43 -29.39 4.69
N ALA A 48 25.99 -30.66 4.72
CA ALA A 48 24.59 -31.00 4.99
C ALA A 48 24.13 -30.53 6.38
N THR A 49 25.04 -30.34 7.34
CA THR A 49 24.69 -29.81 8.67
C THR A 49 24.32 -28.33 8.65
N LEU A 50 24.62 -27.61 7.56
CA LEU A 50 24.27 -26.20 7.38
C LEU A 50 22.87 -26.00 6.78
N ILE A 51 22.23 -27.05 6.27
CA ILE A 51 20.90 -26.98 5.65
C ILE A 51 19.88 -26.26 6.56
N PRO A 52 19.77 -26.59 7.86
CA PRO A 52 18.82 -25.90 8.75
C PRO A 52 19.09 -24.40 8.89
N VAL A 53 20.36 -23.98 8.81
CA VAL A 53 20.75 -22.57 8.90
C VAL A 53 20.30 -21.81 7.64
N VAL A 54 20.52 -22.39 6.45
CA VAL A 54 20.08 -21.80 5.17
C VAL A 54 18.56 -21.71 5.11
N GLN A 55 17.86 -22.77 5.53
CA GLN A 55 16.40 -22.78 5.62
C GLN A 55 15.88 -21.73 6.60
N GLY A 56 16.52 -21.59 7.76
CA GLY A 56 16.17 -20.56 8.75
C GLY A 56 16.38 -19.14 8.23
N ALA A 57 17.50 -18.87 7.57
CA ALA A 57 17.77 -17.56 6.96
C ALA A 57 16.74 -17.22 5.87
N THR A 58 16.39 -18.19 5.04
CA THR A 58 15.37 -18.05 3.99
C THR A 58 14.00 -17.76 4.61
N ALA A 59 13.62 -18.49 5.65
CA ALA A 59 12.34 -18.27 6.34
C ALA A 59 12.24 -16.85 6.96
N LEU A 60 13.31 -16.35 7.58
CA LEU A 60 13.37 -14.99 8.12
C LEU A 60 13.25 -13.93 7.01
N TYR A 61 13.90 -14.17 5.87
CA TYR A 61 13.82 -13.29 4.72
C TYR A 61 12.39 -13.23 4.15
N SER A 62 11.78 -14.39 3.91
CA SER A 62 10.40 -14.49 3.41
C SER A 62 9.39 -13.84 4.35
N GLU A 63 9.54 -14.04 5.67
CA GLU A 63 8.67 -13.40 6.67
C GLU A 63 8.82 -11.87 6.67
N THR A 64 10.04 -11.36 6.51
CA THR A 64 10.30 -9.91 6.41
C THR A 64 9.64 -9.32 5.17
N LEU A 65 9.71 -10.03 4.05
CA LEU A 65 9.15 -9.64 2.78
C LEU A 65 7.61 -9.64 2.81
N ARG A 66 7.02 -10.67 3.43
CA ARG A 66 5.58 -10.75 3.70
C ARG A 66 5.09 -9.61 4.59
N LEU A 67 5.86 -9.25 5.62
CA LEU A 67 5.55 -8.14 6.51
C LEU A 67 5.63 -6.79 5.78
N ALA A 68 6.63 -6.59 4.92
CA ALA A 68 6.74 -5.41 4.07
C ALA A 68 5.57 -5.30 3.08
N HIS A 69 5.22 -6.40 2.41
CA HIS A 69 4.04 -6.49 1.53
C HIS A 69 2.75 -6.09 2.26
N ALA A 70 2.50 -6.66 3.45
CA ALA A 70 1.32 -6.34 4.24
C ALA A 70 1.27 -4.85 4.65
N LYS A 71 2.40 -4.26 5.03
CA LYS A 71 2.47 -2.82 5.35
C LYS A 71 2.16 -1.93 4.15
N LEU A 72 2.69 -2.25 2.96
CA LEU A 72 2.39 -1.47 1.76
C LEU A 72 0.90 -1.54 1.39
N LEU A 73 0.28 -2.71 1.50
CA LEU A 73 -1.17 -2.85 1.27
C LEU A 73 -2.00 -2.08 2.29
N ARG A 74 -1.59 -2.07 3.55
CA ARG A 74 -2.26 -1.27 4.59
C ARG A 74 -2.19 0.22 4.29
N VAL A 75 -1.02 0.74 3.93
CA VAL A 75 -0.87 2.18 3.59
C VAL A 75 -1.72 2.52 2.36
N ARG A 76 -1.79 1.63 1.36
CA ARG A 76 -2.71 1.81 0.23
C ARG A 76 -4.17 1.91 0.69
N GLU A 77 -4.62 1.00 1.56
CA GLU A 77 -5.99 1.02 2.08
C GLU A 77 -6.28 2.33 2.83
N GLU A 78 -5.33 2.81 3.64
CA GLU A 78 -5.44 4.09 4.34
C GLU A 78 -5.53 5.27 3.36
N LEU A 79 -4.78 5.25 2.25
CA LEU A 79 -4.90 6.25 1.17
C LEU A 79 -6.26 6.20 0.46
N ASP A 80 -6.76 5.01 0.16
CA ASP A 80 -8.07 4.82 -0.49
C ASP A 80 -9.20 5.33 0.42
N ASN A 81 -9.15 5.03 1.72
CA ASN A 81 -10.11 5.52 2.71
C ASN A 81 -10.04 7.04 2.86
N THR A 82 -8.83 7.60 2.91
CA THR A 82 -8.63 9.06 3.00
C THR A 82 -9.19 9.75 1.76
N ALA A 83 -8.94 9.23 0.55
CA ALA A 83 -9.49 9.78 -0.68
C ALA A 83 -11.03 9.78 -0.67
N ALA A 84 -11.65 8.69 -0.19
CA ALA A 84 -13.09 8.59 -0.07
C ALA A 84 -13.68 9.63 0.92
N GLU A 85 -13.01 9.86 2.05
CA GLU A 85 -13.42 10.87 3.04
C GLU A 85 -13.39 12.28 2.43
N TYR A 86 -12.32 12.64 1.71
CA TYR A 86 -12.25 13.95 1.03
C TYR A 86 -13.36 14.11 0.00
N GLU A 87 -13.63 13.08 -0.81
CA GLU A 87 -14.72 13.10 -1.80
C GLU A 87 -16.11 13.18 -1.15
N GLU A 88 -16.30 12.62 0.04
CA GLU A 88 -17.54 12.73 0.82
C GLU A 88 -17.72 14.14 1.38
N ARG A 89 -16.67 14.71 1.98
CA ARG A 89 -16.70 16.08 2.49
C ARG A 89 -16.98 17.11 1.42
N GLU A 90 -16.39 16.95 0.22
CA GLU A 90 -16.68 17.85 -0.90
C GLU A 90 -18.17 17.80 -1.29
N ARG A 91 -18.75 16.59 -1.37
CA ARG A 91 -20.18 16.40 -1.67
C ARG A 91 -21.08 17.04 -0.60
N GLU A 92 -20.73 16.92 0.68
CA GLU A 92 -21.46 17.58 1.78
C GLU A 92 -21.42 19.11 1.66
N ILE A 93 -20.24 19.67 1.34
CA ILE A 93 -20.06 21.11 1.16
C ILE A 93 -20.85 21.62 -0.04
N GLU A 94 -20.79 20.93 -1.19
CA GLU A 94 -21.56 21.27 -2.38
C GLU A 94 -23.07 21.29 -2.11
N GLN A 95 -23.59 20.29 -1.39
CA GLN A 95 -25.00 20.23 -0.99
C GLN A 95 -25.39 21.41 -0.10
N LEU A 96 -24.55 21.74 0.88
CA LEU A 96 -24.78 22.85 1.81
C LEU A 96 -24.79 24.19 1.09
N LEU A 97 -23.81 24.43 0.22
CA LEU A 97 -23.71 25.65 -0.59
C LEU A 97 -24.89 25.78 -1.58
N SER A 98 -25.29 24.68 -2.23
CA SER A 98 -26.47 24.64 -3.10
C SER A 98 -27.76 24.97 -2.35
N GLY A 99 -27.91 24.45 -1.12
CA GLY A 99 -29.02 24.78 -0.23
C GLY A 99 -29.07 26.27 0.10
N ILE A 100 -27.93 26.87 0.44
CA ILE A 100 -27.81 28.31 0.71
C ILE A 100 -28.15 29.13 -0.54
N ALA A 101 -27.62 28.76 -1.71
CA ALA A 101 -27.88 29.46 -2.97
C ALA A 101 -29.36 29.42 -3.35
N THR A 102 -30.03 28.29 -3.12
CA THR A 102 -31.47 28.12 -3.35
C THR A 102 -32.28 29.01 -2.41
N ALA A 103 -31.95 29.02 -1.11
CA ALA A 103 -32.61 29.87 -0.11
C ALA A 103 -32.46 31.36 -0.43
N LEU A 104 -31.25 31.80 -0.80
CA LEU A 104 -30.98 33.18 -1.21
C LEU A 104 -31.75 33.59 -2.46
N SER A 105 -31.87 32.68 -3.44
CA SER A 105 -32.63 32.93 -4.67
C SER A 105 -34.13 33.09 -4.40
N GLY A 106 -34.68 32.32 -3.45
CA GLY A 106 -36.08 32.46 -3.02
C GLY A 106 -36.40 33.71 -2.20
N MET A 107 -35.38 34.37 -1.63
CA MET A 107 -35.53 35.63 -0.87
C MET A 107 -35.36 36.90 -1.75
N ARG A 108 -34.99 36.75 -3.02
CA ARG A 108 -34.89 37.88 -3.95
C ARG A 108 -36.30 38.26 -4.42
N PRO A 109 -36.77 39.50 -4.18
CA PRO A 109 -38.12 39.95 -4.54
C PRO A 109 -38.35 40.03 -6.05
#